data_AF-A0A928ZD74-F1
#
_entry.id   AF-A0A928ZD74-F1
#
_cell.length_a   1.000
_cell.length_b   1.000
_cell.length_c   1.000
_cell.angle_alpha   90.00
_cell.angle_beta   90.00
_cell.angle_gamma   90.00
#
_symmetry.space_group_name_H-M   'P 1'
#
loop_
_entity.id
_entity.type
_entity.pdbx_description
1 polymer ?
#
loop_
_entity_poly.entity_id
_entity_poly.type
_entity_poly.pdbx_seq_one_letter_code
_entity_poly.pdbx_strand_id
1 'polypeptide(L)'
;MKKYQDNKGMLFLLLKNSIVQFIAGILSLSIILIIANDVDAQLIQIGLKFFGYGFFCYLTTPFMIYWLAYVSAGVATIKKLAITVALTALYSLIIWDAYFFFREAIAHGLSVAN
;
A
#
# COMPACT_ATOMS: atom_id res chain seq x y z
N MET A 1 9.93 31.62 11.86
CA MET A 1 9.51 30.44 12.66
C MET A 1 8.02 30.07 12.52
N LYS A 2 7.10 30.96 12.10
CA LYS A 2 5.67 30.64 11.90
C LYS A 2 5.38 29.54 10.85
N LYS A 3 6.09 29.53 9.71
CA LYS A 3 5.89 28.53 8.61
C LYS A 3 6.17 27.07 9.00
N TYR A 4 7.02 26.83 10.00
CA TYR A 4 7.45 25.47 10.36
C TYR A 4 6.48 24.76 11.32
N GLN A 5 5.78 25.50 12.18
CA GLN A 5 4.73 24.95 13.04
C GLN A 5 3.46 24.62 12.25
N ASP A 6 3.14 25.43 11.24
CA ASP A 6 1.97 25.22 10.37
C ASP A 6 2.08 23.92 9.55
N ASN A 7 3.27 23.64 9.01
CA ASN A 7 3.56 22.40 8.25
C ASN A 7 3.41 21.12 9.10
N LYS A 8 3.76 21.15 10.39
CA LYS A 8 3.57 19.97 11.27
C LYS A 8 2.10 19.69 11.53
N GLY A 9 1.28 20.73 11.71
CA GLY A 9 -0.17 20.60 11.87
C GLY A 9 -0.84 20.03 10.61
N MET A 10 -0.45 20.53 9.44
CA MET A 10 -0.97 20.08 8.16
C MET A 10 -0.60 18.63 7.83
N LEU A 11 0.65 18.21 8.05
CA LEU A 11 1.09 16.81 7.86
C LEU A 11 0.32 15.84 8.77
N PHE A 12 0.09 16.22 10.03
CA PHE A 12 -0.70 15.42 10.96
C PHE A 12 -2.17 15.29 10.52
N LEU A 13 -2.75 16.36 9.98
CA LEU A 13 -4.11 16.34 9.44
C LEU A 13 -4.22 15.42 8.21
N LEU A 14 -3.27 15.51 7.28
CA LEU A 14 -3.22 14.64 6.09
C LEU A 14 -3.04 13.17 6.48
N LEU A 15 -2.19 12.90 7.47
CA LEU A 15 -2.00 11.56 8.01
C LEU A 15 -3.31 11.02 8.62
N LYS A 16 -3.99 11.82 9.44
CA LYS A 16 -5.27 11.45 10.06
C LYS A 16 -6.35 11.18 9.01
N ASN A 17 -6.39 11.93 7.91
CA ASN A 17 -7.35 11.69 6.83
C ASN A 17 -7.00 10.47 5.98
N SER A 18 -5.71 10.14 5.84
CA SER A 18 -5.24 9.01 5.02
C SER A 18 -5.18 7.68 5.77
N ILE A 19 -5.26 7.66 7.11
CA ILE A 19 -5.25 6.40 7.88
C ILE A 19 -6.43 5.48 7.52
N VAL A 20 -7.62 6.06 7.29
CA VAL A 20 -8.80 5.30 6.88
C VAL A 20 -8.59 4.70 5.50
N GLN A 21 -7.96 5.44 4.59
CA GLN A 21 -7.60 4.97 3.26
C GLN A 21 -6.57 3.83 3.32
N PHE A 22 -5.59 3.91 4.23
CA PHE A 22 -4.61 2.85 4.44
C PHE A 22 -5.26 1.54 4.89
N ILE A 23 -6.12 1.61 5.91
CA ILE A 23 -6.84 0.45 6.43
C ILE A 23 -7.79 -0.10 5.37
N ALA A 24 -8.55 0.77 4.69
CA ALA A 24 -9.44 0.36 3.60
C ALA A 24 -8.68 -0.29 2.45
N GLY A 25 -7.49 0.20 2.11
CA GLY A 25 -6.61 -0.39 1.09
C GLY A 25 -6.19 -1.82 1.44
N ILE A 26 -5.76 -2.07 2.67
CA ILE A 26 -5.36 -3.43 3.13
C ILE A 26 -6.57 -4.38 3.14
N LEU A 27 -7.71 -3.92 3.68
CA LEU A 27 -8.92 -4.74 3.77
C LEU A 27 -9.51 -5.05 2.39
N SER A 28 -9.59 -4.05 1.51
CA SER A 28 -10.08 -4.24 0.15
C SER A 28 -9.19 -5.20 -0.64
N LEU A 29 -7.85 -5.10 -0.51
CA LEU A 29 -6.95 -6.07 -1.12
C LEU A 29 -7.24 -7.48 -0.63
N SER A 30 -7.38 -7.67 0.69
CA SER A 30 -7.66 -8.98 1.28
C SER A 30 -8.94 -9.60 0.73
N ILE A 31 -10.02 -8.81 0.64
CA ILE A 31 -11.30 -9.25 0.09
C ILE A 31 -11.17 -9.58 -1.41
N ILE A 32 -10.52 -8.71 -2.18
CA ILE A 32 -10.33 -8.91 -3.63
C ILE A 32 -9.51 -10.18 -3.89
N LEU A 33 -8.45 -10.44 -3.11
CA LEU A 33 -7.63 -11.64 -3.26
C LEU A 33 -8.41 -12.91 -2.92
N ILE A 34 -9.25 -12.89 -1.88
CA ILE A 34 -10.14 -14.02 -1.55
C ILE A 34 -11.08 -14.30 -2.72
N ILE A 35 -11.77 -13.27 -3.22
CA ILE A 35 -12.70 -13.41 -4.35
C ILE A 35 -11.96 -13.88 -5.60
N ALA A 36 -10.80 -13.31 -5.91
CA ALA A 36 -10.04 -13.68 -7.11
C ALA A 36 -9.54 -15.12 -7.05
N ASN A 37 -9.27 -15.68 -5.87
CA ASN A 37 -8.84 -17.07 -5.71
C ASN A 37 -10.00 -18.07 -5.79
N ASP A 38 -11.24 -17.63 -5.65
CA ASP A 38 -12.45 -18.46 -5.78
C ASP A 38 -12.96 -18.54 -7.24
N VAL A 39 -12.36 -17.77 -8.16
CA VAL A 39 -12.75 -17.73 -9.57
C VAL A 39 -11.90 -18.70 -10.39
N ASP A 40 -12.55 -19.67 -11.04
CA ASP A 40 -11.90 -20.69 -11.89
C ASP A 40 -11.31 -20.11 -13.20
N ALA A 41 -11.86 -19.00 -13.70
CA ALA A 41 -11.42 -18.39 -14.95
C ALA A 41 -10.11 -17.62 -14.76
N GLN A 42 -8.99 -18.21 -15.21
CA GLN A 42 -7.63 -17.67 -15.03
C GLN A 42 -7.46 -16.21 -15.48
N LEU A 43 -8.05 -15.80 -16.61
CA LEU A 43 -7.99 -14.41 -17.08
C LEU A 43 -8.71 -13.43 -16.13
N ILE A 44 -9.87 -13.84 -15.60
CA ILE A 44 -10.66 -13.02 -14.67
C ILE A 44 -9.93 -12.94 -13.32
N GLN A 45 -9.37 -14.04 -12.85
CA GLN A 45 -8.54 -14.09 -11.65
C GLN A 45 -7.34 -13.14 -11.75
N ILE A 46 -6.60 -13.15 -12.86
CA ILE A 46 -5.47 -12.24 -13.09
C ILE A 46 -5.96 -10.79 -13.11
N GLY A 47 -7.05 -10.48 -13.81
CA GLY A 47 -7.61 -9.13 -13.88
C GLY A 47 -8.03 -8.59 -12.51
N LEU A 48 -8.69 -9.42 -11.69
CA LEU A 48 -9.09 -9.06 -10.33
C LEU A 48 -7.88 -8.82 -9.42
N LYS A 49 -6.88 -9.69 -9.46
CA LYS A 49 -5.63 -9.50 -8.70
C LYS A 49 -4.90 -8.24 -9.14
N PHE A 50 -4.81 -7.97 -10.44
CA PHE A 50 -4.23 -6.74 -10.99
C PHE A 50 -4.94 -5.50 -10.42
N PHE A 51 -6.27 -5.49 -10.46
CA PHE A 51 -7.07 -4.39 -9.91
C PHE A 51 -6.90 -4.26 -8.40
N GLY A 52 -6.89 -5.38 -7.67
CA GLY A 52 -6.69 -5.41 -6.22
C GLY A 52 -5.36 -4.78 -5.79
N TYR A 53 -4.24 -5.23 -6.37
CA TYR A 53 -2.92 -4.65 -6.05
C TYR A 53 -2.81 -3.19 -6.52
N GLY A 54 -3.35 -2.83 -7.68
CA GLY A 54 -3.37 -1.45 -8.15
C GLY A 54 -4.15 -0.52 -7.22
N PHE A 55 -5.34 -0.94 -6.80
CA PHE A 55 -6.20 -0.21 -5.86
C PHE A 55 -5.55 -0.08 -4.48
N PHE A 56 -4.92 -1.15 -3.99
CA PHE A 56 -4.11 -1.13 -2.77
C PHE A 56 -3.03 -0.05 -2.85
N CYS A 57 -2.21 -0.06 -3.90
CA CYS A 57 -1.14 0.91 -4.09
C CYS A 57 -1.68 2.34 -4.14
N TYR A 58 -2.79 2.57 -4.84
CA TYR A 58 -3.42 3.89 -4.92
C TYR A 58 -3.85 4.43 -3.55
N LEU A 59 -4.48 3.62 -2.71
CA LEU A 59 -5.00 4.06 -1.41
C LEU A 59 -3.94 4.13 -0.30
N THR A 60 -2.99 3.21 -0.29
CA THR A 60 -2.07 3.03 0.85
C THR A 60 -0.78 3.85 0.72
N THR A 61 -0.32 4.11 -0.51
CA THR A 61 0.93 4.86 -0.76
C THR A 61 0.91 6.28 -0.21
N PRO A 62 -0.18 7.09 -0.35
CA PRO A 62 -0.22 8.43 0.21
C PRO A 62 -0.03 8.44 1.73
N PHE A 63 -0.67 7.52 2.45
CA PHE A 63 -0.50 7.40 3.90
C PHE A 63 0.96 7.08 4.28
N MET A 64 1.59 6.13 3.60
CA MET A 64 2.99 5.78 3.86
C MET A 64 3.92 6.99 3.66
N ILE A 65 3.72 7.75 2.58
CA ILE A 65 4.49 8.98 2.31
C ILE A 65 4.27 10.01 3.42
N TYR A 66 3.01 10.28 3.81
CA TYR A 66 2.72 11.25 4.87
C TYR A 66 3.25 10.82 6.23
N TRP A 67 3.19 9.52 6.56
CA TRP A 67 3.76 8.97 7.80
C TRP A 67 5.27 9.18 7.85
N LEU A 68 5.98 8.79 6.79
CA LEU A 68 7.43 8.94 6.72
C LEU A 68 7.86 10.41 6.77
N ALA A 69 7.13 11.30 6.08
CA ALA A 69 7.36 12.74 6.16
C ALA A 69 7.09 13.32 7.56
N TYR A 70 6.04 12.84 8.23
CA TYR A 70 5.72 13.27 9.60
C TYR A 70 6.79 12.82 10.60
N VAL A 71 7.28 11.58 10.47
CA VAL A 71 8.35 11.04 11.32
C VAL A 71 9.67 11.76 11.07
N SER A 72 10.01 12.05 9.80
CA SER A 72 11.26 12.74 9.43
C SER A 72 11.28 14.22 9.83
N ALA A 73 10.13 14.90 9.82
CA ALA A 73 10.02 16.30 10.27
C ALA A 73 10.02 16.46 11.81
N GLY A 74 9.89 15.36 12.56
CA GLY A 74 9.80 15.34 14.01
C GLY A 74 11.05 14.79 14.70
N VAL A 75 11.07 14.87 16.04
CA VAL A 75 12.03 14.08 16.82
C VAL A 75 11.60 12.61 16.73
N ALA A 76 12.48 11.75 16.21
CA ALA A 76 12.26 10.31 16.16
C ALA A 76 12.29 9.75 17.59
N THR A 77 11.12 9.32 18.09
CA THR A 77 11.02 8.63 19.37
C THR A 77 11.02 7.12 19.13
N ILE A 78 11.43 6.34 20.14
CA ILE A 78 11.42 4.86 20.07
C ILE A 78 10.05 4.34 19.61
N LYS A 79 8.96 4.93 20.12
CA LYS A 79 7.59 4.59 19.72
C LYS A 79 7.33 4.85 18.23
N LYS A 80 7.71 6.02 17.71
CA LYS A 80 7.55 6.35 16.28
C LYS A 80 8.39 5.43 15.40
N LEU A 81 9.61 5.11 15.83
CA LEU A 81 10.50 4.20 15.13
C LEU A 81 9.91 2.80 15.03
N ALA A 82 9.40 2.25 16.14
CA ALA A 82 8.75 0.94 16.16
C ALA A 82 7.54 0.90 15.21
N ILE A 83 6.69 1.93 15.22
CA ILE A 83 5.54 2.03 14.31
C ILE A 83 6.00 2.12 12.85
N THR A 84 7.02 2.92 12.55
CA THR A 84 7.57 3.03 11.19
C THR A 84 8.10 1.69 10.70
N VAL A 85 8.87 0.97 11.52
CA VAL A 85 9.37 -0.36 11.15
C VAL A 85 8.21 -1.31 10.84
N ALA A 86 7.18 -1.35 11.69
CA ALA A 86 6.01 -2.20 11.49
C ALA A 86 5.24 -1.85 10.20
N LEU A 87 4.97 -0.55 9.98
CA LEU A 87 4.25 -0.08 8.78
C LEU A 87 5.05 -0.33 7.50
N THR A 88 6.35 -0.03 7.51
CA THR A 88 7.22 -0.26 6.35
C THR A 88 7.37 -1.75 6.07
N ALA A 89 7.51 -2.60 7.09
CA ALA A 89 7.56 -4.04 6.91
C ALA A 89 6.26 -4.58 6.29
N LEU A 90 5.10 -4.20 6.84
CA LEU A 90 3.80 -4.60 6.31
C LEU A 90 3.60 -4.15 4.87
N TYR A 91 3.85 -2.88 4.58
CA TYR A 91 3.72 -2.33 3.23
C TYR A 91 4.68 -3.01 2.25
N SER A 92 5.93 -3.24 2.65
CA SER A 92 6.92 -3.92 1.79
C SER A 92 6.54 -5.36 1.49
N LEU A 93 6.00 -6.10 2.48
CA LEU A 93 5.54 -7.47 2.27
C LEU A 93 4.48 -7.54 1.16
N ILE A 94 3.50 -6.62 1.20
CA ILE A 94 2.42 -6.58 0.20
C ILE A 94 2.95 -6.14 -1.17
N ILE A 95 3.88 -5.19 -1.23
CA ILE A 95 4.49 -4.76 -2.49
C ILE A 95 5.32 -5.89 -3.12
N TRP A 96 6.03 -6.67 -2.32
CA TRP A 96 6.77 -7.84 -2.82
C TRP A 96 5.83 -8.91 -3.36
N ASP A 97 4.74 -9.19 -2.66
CA ASP A 97 3.70 -10.11 -3.12
C ASP A 97 3.12 -9.67 -4.48
N ALA A 98 2.76 -8.38 -4.60
CA ALA A 98 2.32 -7.79 -5.86
C ALA A 98 3.38 -7.91 -6.97
N TYR A 99 4.64 -7.63 -6.65
CA TYR A 99 5.75 -7.73 -7.61
C TYR A 99 5.91 -9.14 -8.17
N PHE A 100 5.91 -10.17 -7.32
CA PHE A 100 6.02 -11.55 -7.77
C PHE A 100 4.81 -11.98 -8.60
N PHE A 101 3.61 -11.58 -8.18
CA PHE A 101 2.39 -11.79 -8.98
C PHE A 101 2.52 -11.18 -10.39
N PHE A 102 2.89 -9.90 -10.51
CA PHE A 102 3.02 -9.27 -11.83
C PHE A 102 4.13 -9.89 -12.68
N ARG A 103 5.26 -10.27 -12.06
CA ARG A 103 6.34 -10.97 -12.75
C ARG A 103 5.86 -12.28 -13.36
N GLU A 104 5.12 -13.08 -12.61
CA GLU A 104 4.55 -14.35 -13.08
C GLU A 104 3.48 -14.14 -14.14
N ALA A 105 2.58 -13.17 -13.94
CA ALA A 105 1.53 -12.85 -14.90
C ALA A 105 2.11 -12.43 -16.26
N ILE A 106 3.17 -11.61 -16.26
CA ILE A 106 3.88 -11.20 -17.48
C ILE A 106 4.58 -12.41 -18.14
N ALA A 107 5.27 -13.24 -17.36
CA ALA A 107 5.93 -14.43 -17.89
C ALA A 107 4.93 -15.41 -18.54
N HIS A 108 3.78 -15.63 -17.91
CA HIS A 108 2.70 -16.44 -18.49
C HIS A 108 2.09 -15.79 -19.73
N GLY A 109 1.82 -14.48 -19.72
CA GLY A 109 1.27 -13.77 -20.87
C GLY A 109 2.19 -13.79 -22.10
N LEU A 110 3.51 -13.73 -21.88
CA LEU A 110 4.51 -13.86 -22.95
C LEU A 110 4.61 -15.30 -23.50
N SER A 111 4.30 -16.33 -22.70
CA SER A 111 4.32 -17.73 -23.16
C SER A 111 3.14 -18.12 -24.06
N VAL A 112 2.02 -17.40 -23.99
CA VAL A 112 0.82 -17.63 -24.79
C VAL A 112 0.87 -16.87 -26.14
N ALA A 113 1.77 -15.89 -26.26
CA ALA A 113 1.93 -15.06 -27.46
C ALA A 113 2.99 -15.57 -28.45
N ASN A 114 3.73 -16.63 -28.10
CA ASN A 114 4.71 -17.33 -28.95
C ASN A 114 4.19 -18.72 -29.33
#